data_AF-A0A4Q3EQR4-F1
#
_entry.id   AF-A0A4Q3EQR4-F1
#
_cell.length_a   1.000
_cell.length_b   1.000
_cell.length_c   1.000
_cell.angle_alpha   90.00
_cell.angle_beta   90.00
_cell.angle_gamma   90.00
#
_symmetry.space_group_name_H-M   'P 1'
#
loop_
_entity.id
_entity.type
_entity.pdbx_description
1 polymer ?
#
loop_
_entity_poly.entity_id
_entity_poly.type
_entity_poly.pdbx_seq_one_letter_code
_entity_poly.pdbx_strand_id
1 'polypeptide(L)'
;MPFFIGFLTGQKMLFLCFYILFAAISTYYLYYFYRFYKGMHNYNTDTRDGLLELYYQLRLNMERYKSFGFLLLPFIFIFLGFIEWGSSGGEPLTMAGLLNKNPYLFVGLITFVSILYILIIVAWVDRFYGKYATQIKVVLDELKDENL
;
A
#
# COMPACT_ATOMS: atom_id res chain seq x y z
N MET A 1 18.79 -17.93 -8.23
CA MET A 1 17.36 -17.58 -8.43
C MET A 1 16.56 -18.85 -8.73
N PRO A 2 16.14 -19.64 -7.72
CA PRO A 2 15.53 -20.95 -7.95
C PRO A 2 14.00 -20.94 -8.14
N PHE A 3 13.35 -19.76 -8.24
CA PHE A 3 11.89 -19.66 -8.38
C PHE A 3 11.39 -19.94 -9.81
N PHE A 4 12.25 -19.77 -10.83
CA PHE A 4 11.86 -19.90 -12.24
C PHE A 4 12.02 -21.31 -12.83
N ILE A 5 12.51 -22.27 -12.06
CA ILE A 5 12.95 -23.58 -12.57
C ILE A 5 11.75 -24.47 -12.97
N GLY A 6 10.54 -24.22 -12.44
CA GLY A 6 9.32 -25.00 -12.75
C GLY A 6 8.27 -24.35 -13.66
N PHE A 7 8.44 -23.09 -14.10
CA PHE A 7 7.40 -22.39 -14.87
C PHE A 7 7.50 -22.63 -16.39
N LEU A 8 6.36 -22.88 -17.05
CA LEU A 8 6.25 -22.84 -18.52
C LEU A 8 6.53 -21.43 -19.04
N THR A 9 7.02 -21.31 -20.28
CA THR A 9 7.41 -20.03 -20.91
C THR A 9 6.30 -18.97 -20.87
N GLY A 10 5.05 -19.35 -21.08
CA GLY A 10 3.90 -18.42 -21.00
C GLY A 10 3.63 -17.89 -19.59
N GLN A 11 3.82 -18.70 -18.55
CA GLN A 11 3.61 -18.30 -17.16
C GLN A 11 4.70 -17.33 -16.68
N LYS A 12 5.95 -17.55 -17.14
CA LYS A 12 7.07 -16.62 -16.88
C LYS A 12 6.78 -15.23 -17.45
N MET A 13 6.23 -15.18 -18.66
CA MET A 13 5.87 -13.91 -19.31
C MET A 13 4.75 -13.19 -18.55
N LEU A 14 3.69 -13.89 -18.16
CA LEU A 14 2.61 -13.30 -17.35
C LEU A 14 3.11 -12.78 -16.00
N PHE A 15 3.90 -13.57 -15.28
CA PHE A 15 4.50 -13.14 -14.01
C PHE A 15 5.34 -11.87 -14.20
N LEU A 16 6.18 -11.83 -15.24
CA LEU A 16 7.03 -10.68 -15.53
C LEU A 16 6.20 -9.42 -15.84
N CYS A 17 5.11 -9.55 -16.61
CA CYS A 17 4.21 -8.43 -16.91
C CYS A 17 3.60 -7.84 -15.63
N PHE A 18 3.05 -8.68 -14.74
CA PHE A 18 2.49 -8.21 -13.47
C PHE A 18 3.56 -7.63 -12.55
N TYR A 19 4.76 -8.22 -12.55
CA TYR A 19 5.89 -7.73 -11.77
C TYR A 19 6.35 -6.34 -12.24
N ILE A 20 6.48 -6.11 -13.55
CA ILE A 20 6.83 -4.81 -14.12
C ILE A 20 5.77 -3.76 -13.75
N LEU A 21 4.48 -4.13 -13.84
CA LEU A 21 3.39 -3.23 -13.52
C LEU A 21 3.38 -2.88 -12.03
N PHE A 22 3.56 -3.87 -11.15
CA PHE A 22 3.76 -3.68 -9.71
C PHE A 22 4.96 -2.77 -9.40
N ALA A 23 6.09 -2.99 -10.07
CA ALA A 23 7.29 -2.18 -9.90
C ALA A 23 7.06 -0.73 -10.35
N ALA A 24 6.43 -0.51 -11.51
CA ALA A 24 6.11 0.82 -12.02
C ALA A 24 5.22 1.61 -11.07
N ILE A 25 4.16 0.99 -10.54
CA ILE A 25 3.29 1.59 -9.52
C ILE A 25 4.08 1.92 -8.25
N SER A 26 4.87 0.96 -7.77
CA SER A 26 5.66 1.15 -6.55
C SER A 26 6.64 2.30 -6.70
N THR A 27 7.33 2.40 -7.84
CA THR A 27 8.21 3.52 -8.16
C THR A 27 7.46 4.85 -8.23
N TYR A 28 6.27 4.89 -8.82
CA TYR A 28 5.44 6.09 -8.85
C TYR A 28 5.13 6.60 -7.43
N TYR A 29 4.59 5.74 -6.57
CA TYR A 29 4.26 6.15 -5.19
C TYR A 29 5.50 6.51 -4.36
N LEU A 30 6.60 5.76 -4.54
CA LEU A 30 7.86 6.04 -3.87
C LEU A 30 8.48 7.37 -4.32
N TYR A 31 8.32 7.76 -5.58
CA TYR A 31 8.70 9.07 -6.08
C TYR A 31 7.94 10.20 -5.38
N TYR A 32 6.62 10.07 -5.18
CA TYR A 32 5.85 11.06 -4.42
C TYR A 32 6.26 11.11 -2.95
N PHE A 33 6.52 9.96 -2.34
CA PHE A 33 7.05 9.90 -0.98
C PHE A 33 8.41 10.59 -0.87
N TYR A 34 9.31 10.35 -1.83
CA TYR A 34 10.61 11.02 -1.90
C TYR A 34 10.46 12.53 -2.06
N ARG A 35 9.55 13.00 -2.93
CA ARG A 35 9.27 14.44 -3.08
C ARG A 35 8.74 15.06 -1.80
N PHE A 36 7.83 14.38 -1.10
CA PHE A 36 7.35 14.83 0.20
C PHE A 36 8.50 14.93 1.21
N TYR A 37 9.30 13.87 1.32
CA TYR A 37 10.44 13.82 2.24
C TYR A 37 11.44 14.94 1.98
N LYS A 38 11.82 15.17 0.71
CA LYS A 38 12.71 16.26 0.32
C LYS A 38 12.09 17.64 0.60
N GLY A 39 10.78 17.78 0.44
CA GLY A 39 10.04 19.00 0.74
C GLY A 39 10.06 19.36 2.22
N MET A 40 10.14 18.37 3.13
CA MET A 40 10.12 18.62 4.58
C MET A 40 11.25 19.53 5.08
N HIS A 41 12.42 19.49 4.43
CA HIS A 41 13.56 20.32 4.82
C HIS A 41 13.40 21.80 4.44
N ASN A 42 12.52 22.09 3.48
CA ASN A 42 12.31 23.44 2.96
C ASN A 42 11.14 24.16 3.65
N TYR A 43 10.33 23.47 4.46
CA TYR A 43 9.28 24.15 5.22
C TYR A 43 9.93 24.93 6.35
N ASN A 44 9.70 26.25 6.35
CA ASN A 44 10.11 27.08 7.46
C ASN A 44 9.16 26.82 8.64
N THR A 45 9.51 25.82 9.45
CA THR A 45 8.75 25.35 10.62
C THR A 45 8.49 26.48 11.63
N ASP A 46 9.29 27.55 11.58
CA ASP A 46 9.17 28.73 12.44
C ASP A 46 8.00 29.64 12.06
N THR A 47 7.33 29.38 10.94
CA THR A 47 6.19 30.17 10.47
C THR A 47 4.92 29.35 10.44
N ARG A 48 3.81 29.94 10.90
CA ARG A 48 2.47 29.34 10.88
C ARG A 48 2.12 28.76 9.51
N ASP A 49 2.41 29.50 8.44
CA ASP A 49 2.06 29.09 7.08
C ASP A 49 2.88 27.86 6.63
N GLY A 50 4.17 27.79 6.99
CA GLY A 50 5.00 26.61 6.75
C GLY A 50 4.52 25.38 7.53
N LEU A 51 4.09 25.56 8.78
CA LEU A 51 3.57 24.47 9.61
C LEU A 51 2.22 23.95 9.08
N LEU A 52 1.35 24.85 8.60
CA LEU A 52 0.07 24.51 7.98
C LEU A 52 0.28 23.72 6.69
N GLU A 53 1.23 24.14 5.86
CA GLU A 53 1.58 23.41 4.64
C GLU A 53 2.13 22.01 4.95
N LEU A 54 3.03 21.89 5.93
CA LEU A 54 3.55 20.60 6.39
C LEU A 54 2.42 19.68 6.88
N TYR A 55 1.50 20.18 7.69
CA TYR A 55 0.34 19.42 8.16
C TYR A 55 -0.52 18.90 7.00
N TYR A 56 -0.82 19.75 6.03
CA TYR A 56 -1.61 19.38 4.86
C TYR A 56 -0.88 18.32 4.01
N GLN A 57 0.41 18.52 3.75
CA GLN A 57 1.24 17.61 2.97
C GLN A 57 1.40 16.25 3.67
N LEU A 58 1.52 16.24 5.00
CA LEU A 58 1.57 15.01 5.79
C LEU A 58 0.26 14.23 5.67
N ARG A 59 -0.89 14.88 5.88
CA ARG A 59 -2.21 14.24 5.70
C ARG A 59 -2.40 13.72 4.29
N LEU A 60 -2.00 14.50 3.28
CA LEU A 60 -2.07 14.08 1.89
C LEU A 60 -1.21 12.83 1.62
N ASN A 61 -0.03 12.74 2.23
CA ASN A 61 0.82 11.55 2.12
C ASN A 61 0.26 10.33 2.87
N MET A 62 -0.40 10.53 4.02
CA MET A 62 -1.11 9.46 4.71
C MET A 62 -2.19 8.84 3.81
N GLU A 63 -2.99 9.66 3.13
CA GLU A 63 -4.03 9.17 2.21
C GLU A 63 -3.44 8.51 0.95
N ARG A 64 -2.32 9.02 0.43
CA ARG A 64 -1.59 8.36 -0.66
C ARG A 64 -1.04 7.00 -0.25
N TYR A 65 -0.53 6.87 0.98
CA TYR A 65 -0.02 5.59 1.50
C TYR A 65 -1.15 4.56 1.64
N LYS A 66 -2.30 4.96 2.20
CA LYS A 66 -3.49 4.10 2.26
C LYS A 66 -3.89 3.64 0.85
N SER A 67 -4.00 4.59 -0.08
CA SER A 67 -4.34 4.33 -1.49
C SER A 67 -3.36 3.38 -2.17
N PHE A 68 -2.05 3.55 -1.94
CA PHE A 68 -1.02 2.64 -2.45
C PHE A 68 -1.25 1.22 -1.94
N GLY A 69 -1.45 1.06 -0.63
CA GLY A 69 -1.72 -0.24 -0.04
C GLY A 69 -2.97 -0.92 -0.61
N PHE A 70 -4.06 -0.17 -0.81
CA PHE A 70 -5.27 -0.71 -1.46
C PHE A 70 -5.00 -1.18 -2.89
N LEU A 71 -4.14 -0.46 -3.61
CA LEU A 71 -3.79 -0.78 -4.98
C LEU A 71 -2.85 -1.99 -5.08
N LEU A 72 -2.09 -2.31 -4.02
CA LEU A 72 -1.26 -3.51 -3.95
C LEU A 72 -2.05 -4.81 -3.75
N LEU A 73 -3.25 -4.71 -3.17
CA LEU A 73 -4.12 -5.83 -2.81
C LEU A 73 -4.34 -6.85 -3.95
N PRO A 74 -4.73 -6.45 -5.19
CA PRO A 74 -4.85 -7.40 -6.31
C PRO A 74 -3.52 -8.07 -6.69
N PHE A 75 -2.39 -7.35 -6.60
CA PHE A 75 -1.08 -7.94 -6.89
C PHE A 75 -0.69 -9.01 -5.88
N ILE A 76 -1.01 -8.81 -4.60
CA ILE A 76 -0.78 -9.80 -3.55
C ILE A 76 -1.51 -11.11 -3.90
N PHE A 77 -2.79 -11.05 -4.26
CA PHE A 77 -3.54 -12.25 -4.64
C PHE A 77 -2.99 -12.92 -5.89
N ILE A 78 -2.60 -12.13 -6.91
CA ILE A 78 -2.00 -12.66 -8.13
C ILE A 78 -0.66 -13.35 -7.83
N PHE A 79 0.20 -12.73 -7.02
CA PHE A 79 1.48 -13.33 -6.65
C PHE A 79 1.32 -14.58 -5.79
N LEU A 80 0.35 -14.59 -4.85
CA LEU A 80 0.01 -15.81 -4.10
C LEU A 80 -0.45 -16.93 -5.04
N GLY A 81 -1.26 -16.62 -6.05
CA GLY A 81 -1.65 -17.58 -7.08
C GLY A 81 -0.46 -18.14 -7.87
N PHE A 82 0.51 -17.28 -8.24
CA PHE A 82 1.75 -17.74 -8.88
C PHE A 82 2.61 -18.62 -7.97
N ILE A 83 2.70 -18.29 -6.67
CA ILE A 83 3.46 -19.08 -5.69
C ILE A 83 2.84 -20.47 -5.50
N GLU A 84 1.52 -20.55 -5.32
CA GLU A 84 0.83 -21.84 -5.20
C GLU A 84 1.03 -22.70 -6.45
N TRP A 85 0.97 -22.09 -7.64
CA TRP A 85 1.20 -22.82 -8.88
C TRP A 85 2.64 -23.36 -8.99
N GLY A 86 3.63 -22.53 -8.67
CA GLY A 86 5.05 -22.92 -8.75
C GLY A 86 5.45 -24.01 -7.73
N SER A 87 4.78 -24.08 -6.58
CA SER A 87 5.08 -25.03 -5.51
C SER A 87 4.49 -26.42 -5.72
N SER A 88 3.50 -26.58 -6.60
CA SER A 88 2.61 -27.76 -6.60
C SER A 88 2.89 -28.76 -7.72
N GLY A 89 3.93 -28.56 -8.53
CA GLY A 89 4.29 -29.48 -9.61
C GLY A 89 3.19 -29.71 -10.66
N GLY A 90 2.12 -28.89 -10.67
CA GLY A 90 0.97 -29.03 -11.58
C GLY A 90 -0.35 -29.45 -10.93
N GLU A 91 -0.38 -29.85 -9.65
CA GLU A 91 -1.66 -30.08 -8.97
C GLU A 91 -2.28 -28.76 -8.47
N PRO A 92 -3.60 -28.55 -8.62
CA PRO A 92 -4.25 -27.34 -8.16
C PRO A 92 -4.29 -27.34 -6.61
N LEU A 93 -3.25 -26.79 -5.99
CA LEU A 93 -3.25 -26.56 -4.56
C LEU A 93 -4.39 -25.60 -4.17
N THR A 94 -4.87 -25.85 -2.95
CA THR A 94 -5.87 -25.16 -2.12
C THR A 94 -6.70 -24.02 -2.74
N MET A 95 -6.14 -22.91 -3.23
CA MET A 95 -6.95 -21.80 -3.77
C MET A 95 -7.74 -22.21 -5.01
N ALA A 96 -7.09 -22.87 -5.98
CA ALA A 96 -7.76 -23.32 -7.20
C ALA A 96 -8.78 -24.44 -6.91
N GLY A 97 -8.45 -25.33 -5.96
CA GLY A 97 -9.37 -26.35 -5.48
C GLY A 97 -10.60 -25.78 -4.78
N LEU A 98 -10.42 -24.75 -3.95
CA LEU A 98 -11.50 -24.08 -3.22
C LEU A 98 -12.39 -23.24 -4.17
N LEU A 99 -11.79 -22.55 -5.14
CA LEU A 99 -12.50 -21.85 -6.21
C LEU A 99 -13.39 -22.81 -7.01
N ASN A 100 -12.86 -23.97 -7.42
CA ASN A 100 -13.61 -24.95 -8.21
C ASN A 100 -14.69 -25.67 -7.40
N LYS A 101 -14.43 -25.99 -6.12
CA LYS A 101 -15.38 -26.71 -5.25
C LYS A 101 -16.49 -25.80 -4.73
N ASN A 102 -16.19 -24.56 -4.37
CA ASN A 102 -17.16 -23.63 -3.80
C ASN A 102 -16.80 -22.15 -4.13
N PRO A 103 -17.17 -21.66 -5.32
CA PRO A 103 -16.77 -20.32 -5.78
C PRO A 103 -17.35 -19.21 -4.90
N TYR A 104 -18.55 -19.39 -4.33
CA TYR A 104 -19.16 -18.41 -3.42
C TYR A 104 -18.35 -18.25 -2.13
N LEU A 105 -17.90 -19.37 -1.54
CA LEU A 105 -17.06 -19.34 -0.35
C LEU A 105 -15.71 -18.70 -0.64
N PHE A 106 -15.12 -19.01 -1.81
CA PHE A 106 -13.86 -18.41 -2.24
C PHE A 106 -13.95 -16.88 -2.38
N VAL A 107 -14.97 -16.39 -3.08
CA VAL A 107 -15.22 -14.94 -3.22
C VAL A 107 -15.50 -14.30 -1.87
N GLY A 108 -16.28 -14.94 -1.01
CA GLY A 108 -16.55 -14.46 0.35
C GLY A 108 -15.27 -14.33 1.17
N LEU A 109 -14.37 -15.32 1.10
CA LEU A 109 -13.09 -15.32 1.80
C LEU A 109 -12.16 -14.20 1.29
N ILE A 110 -12.00 -14.07 -0.03
CA ILE A 110 -11.18 -13.00 -0.63
C ILE A 110 -11.71 -11.62 -0.23
N THR A 111 -13.03 -11.44 -0.28
CA THR A 111 -13.67 -10.17 0.10
C THR A 111 -13.42 -9.87 1.58
N PHE A 112 -13.62 -10.86 2.46
CA PHE A 112 -13.37 -10.72 3.88
C PHE A 112 -11.91 -10.36 4.19
N VAL A 113 -10.95 -11.07 3.59
CA VAL A 113 -9.51 -10.78 3.73
C VAL A 113 -9.18 -9.38 3.21
N SER A 114 -9.76 -8.97 2.09
CA SER A 114 -9.56 -7.63 1.52
C SER A 114 -10.05 -6.53 2.46
N ILE A 115 -11.24 -6.70 3.05
CA ILE A 115 -11.78 -5.76 4.03
C ILE A 115 -10.88 -5.67 5.26
N LEU A 116 -10.47 -6.81 5.82
CA LEU A 116 -9.55 -6.82 6.97
C LEU A 116 -8.22 -6.13 6.64
N TYR A 117 -7.65 -6.40 5.48
CA TYR A 117 -6.42 -5.76 5.03
C TYR A 117 -6.56 -4.24 4.90
N ILE A 118 -7.67 -3.76 4.31
CA ILE A 118 -7.99 -2.32 4.23
C ILE A 118 -8.08 -1.71 5.63
N LEU A 119 -8.81 -2.34 6.55
CA LEU A 119 -8.96 -1.85 7.92
C LEU A 119 -7.62 -1.79 8.66
N ILE A 120 -6.77 -2.81 8.49
CA ILE A 120 -5.44 -2.86 9.08
C ILE A 120 -4.57 -1.72 8.54
N ILE A 121 -4.57 -1.48 7.21
CA ILE A 121 -3.81 -0.37 6.62
C ILE A 121 -4.28 0.97 7.16
N VAL A 122 -5.58 1.22 7.21
CA VAL A 122 -6.14 2.47 7.71
C VAL A 122 -5.72 2.68 9.16
N ALA A 123 -5.94 1.67 10.01
CA ALA A 123 -5.56 1.71 11.42
C ALA A 123 -4.05 1.88 11.62
N TRP A 124 -3.23 1.22 10.80
CA TRP A 124 -1.78 1.34 10.84
C TRP A 124 -1.33 2.76 10.50
N VAL A 125 -1.83 3.32 9.40
CA VAL A 125 -1.47 4.67 8.98
C VAL A 125 -1.88 5.70 10.02
N ASP A 126 -3.12 5.61 10.53
CA ASP A 126 -3.62 6.55 11.51
C ASP A 126 -2.88 6.43 12.85
N ARG A 127 -2.50 5.21 13.27
CA ARG A 127 -1.72 5.00 14.49
C ARG A 127 -0.29 5.53 14.39
N PHE A 128 0.41 5.23 13.30
CA PHE A 128 1.82 5.60 13.15
C PHE A 128 1.99 7.07 12.75
N TYR A 129 1.21 7.57 11.80
CA TYR A 129 1.36 8.93 11.28
C TYR A 129 0.40 9.92 11.91
N GLY A 130 -0.77 9.49 12.37
CA GLY A 130 -1.78 10.38 12.96
C GLY A 130 -1.32 11.04 14.26
N LYS A 131 -0.46 10.39 15.05
CA LYS A 131 0.16 11.02 16.24
C LYS A 131 0.93 12.28 15.86
N TYR A 132 1.76 12.21 14.83
CA TYR A 132 2.57 13.35 14.37
C TYR A 132 1.69 14.45 13.75
N ALA A 133 0.67 14.07 12.98
CA ALA A 133 -0.28 15.04 12.43
C ALA A 133 -1.02 15.82 13.53
N THR A 134 -1.40 15.14 14.63
CA THR A 134 -2.04 15.79 15.78
C THR A 134 -1.08 16.73 16.51
N GLN A 135 0.19 16.35 16.68
CA GLN A 135 1.19 17.22 17.30
C GLN A 135 1.39 18.51 16.51
N ILE A 136 1.52 18.41 15.19
CA ILE A 136 1.65 19.60 14.32
C ILE A 136 0.39 20.48 14.42
N LYS A 137 -0.79 19.87 14.50
CA LYS A 137 -2.04 20.60 14.65
C LYS A 137 -2.09 21.39 15.96
N VAL A 138 -1.67 20.80 17.08
CA VAL A 138 -1.64 21.48 18.39
C VAL A 138 -0.74 22.72 18.33
N VAL A 139 0.48 22.58 17.80
CA VAL A 139 1.41 23.71 17.63
C VAL A 139 0.83 24.79 16.71
N LEU A 140 0.14 24.39 15.64
CA LEU A 140 -0.53 25.33 14.74
C LEU A 140 -1.64 26.11 15.44
N ASP A 141 -2.41 25.45 16.32
CA ASP A 141 -3.49 26.06 17.09
C ASP A 141 -2.91 27.02 18.16
N GLU A 142 -1.80 26.68 18.83
CA GLU A 142 -1.08 27.57 19.76
C GLU A 142 -0.59 28.86 19.07
N LEU A 143 0.05 28.73 17.90
CA LEU A 143 0.50 29.88 17.12
C LEU A 143 -0.66 30.77 16.62
N LYS A 144 -1.86 30.22 16.49
CA LYS A 144 -3.05 30.99 16.11
C LYS A 144 -3.55 31.84 17.28
N ASP A 145 -3.49 31.29 18.50
CA ASP A 145 -3.95 31.98 19.71
C ASP A 145 -2.95 33.07 20.17
N GLU A 146 -1.64 32.92 19.91
CA GLU A 146 -0.63 33.96 20.22
C GLU A 146 -0.63 35.17 19.27
N ASN A 147 -1.15 35.00 18.04
CA ASN A 147 -1.22 36.07 17.03
C ASN A 147 -2.57 36.82 17.04
N LEU A 148 -3.41 36.60 18.05
CA LEU A 148 -4.67 37.30 18.34
C LEU A 148 -4.50 38.26 19.53
#